data_AF-A0A1M4MMF6-F1
#
_entry.id   AF-A0A1M4MMF6-F1
#
_cell.length_a   1.000
_cell.length_b   1.000
_cell.length_c   1.000
_cell.angle_alpha   90.00
_cell.angle_beta   90.00
_cell.angle_gamma   90.00
#
_symmetry.space_group_name_H-M   'P 1'
#
loop_
_entity.id
_entity.type
_entity.pdbx_description
1 polymer ?
#
loop_
_entity_poly.entity_id
_entity_poly.type
_entity_poly.pdbx_seq_one_letter_code
_entity_poly.pdbx_strand_id
1 'polypeptide(L)'
;MQLRAILERIKRFVGREDSNPTATGPDEVSSLLIDTFAEDTGEEAGRGGTVSAAAIRAACRRMQSAKTKGDLLRIIADEAAAFDLRDLEAMNARFERKVAHLPESYRDRLLESVREEIFGAHHRLVLLSRNGGGSDDPPAPALDGYCSMVAEACTAKAREKDPKYLYLKYLLSAFTMFVMEEPAHPVGTPFPGGQIVDKWEGTYLCPVRDMADDVAFALCPYCPAVQSTEPTFPEMRARRQERRRRESLANYWTNYKG
;
A
#
# COMPACT_ATOMS: atom_id res chain seq x y z
N MET A 1 -11.68 -9.70 -39.06
CA MET A 1 -12.70 -10.67 -38.58
C MET A 1 -12.07 -11.98 -38.07
N GLN A 2 -11.02 -11.94 -37.22
CA GLN A 2 -10.38 -13.16 -36.68
C GLN A 2 -10.24 -13.19 -35.14
N LEU A 3 -10.36 -12.07 -34.42
CA LEU A 3 -10.31 -12.07 -32.96
C LEU A 3 -11.56 -12.66 -32.27
N ARG A 4 -12.74 -12.50 -32.87
CA ARG A 4 -13.99 -13.03 -32.29
C ARG A 4 -14.03 -14.57 -32.29
N ALA A 5 -13.36 -15.21 -33.23
CA ALA A 5 -13.30 -16.68 -33.32
C ALA A 5 -12.38 -17.31 -32.26
N ILE A 6 -11.36 -16.57 -31.80
CA ILE A 6 -10.43 -17.03 -30.77
C ILE A 6 -11.08 -16.94 -29.39
N LEU A 7 -11.81 -15.86 -29.11
CA LEU A 7 -12.56 -15.66 -27.86
C LEU A 7 -13.69 -16.70 -27.66
N GLU A 8 -14.40 -17.09 -28.72
CA GLU A 8 -15.44 -18.12 -28.63
C GLU A 8 -14.89 -19.54 -28.44
N ARG A 9 -13.65 -19.80 -28.89
CA ARG A 9 -12.99 -21.10 -28.72
C ARG A 9 -12.46 -21.32 -27.31
N ILE A 10 -12.07 -20.23 -26.63
CA ILE A 10 -11.68 -20.25 -25.20
C ILE A 10 -12.92 -20.46 -24.33
N LYS A 11 -14.05 -19.80 -24.63
CA LYS A 11 -15.31 -19.99 -23.89
C LYS A 11 -15.84 -21.42 -23.93
N ARG A 12 -15.67 -22.14 -25.06
CA ARG A 12 -16.09 -23.55 -25.19
C ARG A 12 -15.20 -24.55 -24.46
N PHE A 13 -13.96 -24.20 -24.12
CA PHE A 13 -13.05 -25.10 -23.41
C PHE A 13 -13.22 -25.06 -21.88
N VAL A 14 -13.97 -24.08 -21.36
CA VAL A 14 -14.13 -23.84 -19.92
C VAL A 14 -15.54 -24.18 -19.41
N GLY A 15 -16.50 -24.51 -20.29
CA GLY A 15 -17.89 -24.76 -19.92
C GLY A 15 -18.34 -26.22 -19.96
N ARG A 16 -18.11 -26.98 -18.87
CA ARG A 16 -18.83 -28.18 -18.35
C ARG A 16 -17.89 -28.92 -17.37
N GLU A 17 -18.20 -29.28 -16.12
CA GLU A 17 -19.45 -29.45 -15.35
C GLU A 17 -19.25 -29.05 -13.87
N ASP A 18 -20.29 -28.41 -13.33
CA ASP A 18 -20.83 -28.39 -11.97
C ASP A 18 -19.92 -28.54 -10.74
N SER A 19 -19.80 -27.43 -9.98
CA SER A 19 -20.16 -27.32 -8.55
C SER A 19 -19.92 -25.89 -8.05
N ASN A 20 -20.97 -25.25 -7.52
CA ASN A 20 -20.94 -23.94 -6.87
C ASN A 20 -19.98 -23.96 -5.65
N PRO A 21 -19.12 -22.94 -5.46
CA PRO A 21 -19.48 -21.85 -4.55
C PRO A 21 -19.06 -20.45 -5.05
N THR A 22 -19.88 -19.46 -4.69
CA THR A 22 -19.61 -18.01 -4.60
C THR A 22 -18.21 -17.57 -5.05
N ALA A 23 -18.08 -17.26 -6.34
CA ALA A 23 -16.85 -16.71 -6.91
C ALA A 23 -16.85 -15.18 -6.77
N THR A 24 -15.90 -14.69 -5.96
CA THR A 24 -15.42 -13.31 -5.96
C THR A 24 -15.08 -12.89 -7.39
N GLY A 25 -15.59 -11.75 -7.83
CA GLY A 25 -15.41 -11.28 -9.21
C GLY A 25 -13.96 -10.85 -9.50
N PRO A 26 -13.53 -10.81 -10.77
CA PRO A 26 -12.21 -10.27 -11.14
C PRO A 26 -11.97 -8.82 -10.65
N ASP A 27 -13.05 -8.04 -10.46
CA ASP A 27 -13.00 -6.68 -9.93
C ASP A 27 -12.69 -6.63 -8.42
N GLU A 28 -13.13 -7.62 -7.63
CA GLU A 28 -12.85 -7.66 -6.18
C GLU A 28 -11.37 -7.95 -5.91
N VAL A 29 -10.74 -8.81 -6.72
CA VAL A 29 -9.30 -9.08 -6.61
C VAL A 29 -8.48 -7.83 -6.94
N SER A 30 -8.90 -7.03 -7.92
CA SER A 30 -8.26 -5.76 -8.27
C SER A 30 -8.41 -4.73 -7.14
N SER A 31 -9.61 -4.62 -6.57
CA SER A 31 -9.90 -3.72 -5.45
C SER A 31 -9.11 -4.07 -4.17
N LEU A 32 -8.96 -5.36 -3.85
CA LEU A 32 -8.17 -5.85 -2.71
C LEU A 32 -6.67 -5.56 -2.81
N LEU A 33 -6.17 -5.12 -3.97
CA LEU A 33 -4.74 -4.89 -4.23
C LEU A 33 -4.43 -3.41 -4.48
N ILE A 34 -5.38 -2.66 -5.01
CA ILE A 34 -5.35 -1.17 -5.05
C ILE A 34 -5.65 -0.61 -3.65
N ASP A 35 -6.49 -1.32 -2.88
CA ASP A 35 -6.71 -1.12 -1.46
C ASP A 35 -6.58 -2.46 -0.71
N THR A 36 -5.35 -2.75 -0.26
CA THR A 36 -4.95 -3.91 0.57
C THR A 36 -5.86 -4.17 1.78
N PHE A 37 -6.63 -3.18 2.23
CA PHE A 37 -7.50 -3.28 3.39
C PHE A 37 -8.98 -2.98 3.10
N ALA A 38 -9.38 -2.86 1.82
CA ALA A 38 -10.79 -2.89 1.46
C ALA A 38 -11.42 -4.17 2.06
N GLU A 39 -12.58 -4.03 2.68
CA GLU A 39 -13.25 -5.13 3.37
C GLU A 39 -14.67 -5.36 2.89
N ASP A 40 -14.90 -6.64 2.61
CA ASP A 40 -16.14 -7.39 2.67
C ASP A 40 -16.89 -7.18 4.00
N THR A 41 -18.18 -7.47 3.92
CA THR A 41 -19.28 -7.05 4.80
C THR A 41 -19.46 -7.89 6.07
N GLY A 42 -18.48 -8.70 6.47
CA GLY A 42 -18.62 -9.67 7.56
C GLY A 42 -17.63 -9.53 8.74
N GLU A 43 -18.21 -9.39 9.93
CA GLU A 43 -17.72 -9.79 11.28
C GLU A 43 -16.75 -8.94 12.14
N GLU A 44 -17.36 -8.57 13.28
CA GLU A 44 -16.97 -8.41 14.70
C GLU A 44 -15.77 -7.59 15.22
N ALA A 45 -16.12 -6.87 16.30
CA ALA A 45 -15.36 -5.88 17.04
C ALA A 45 -14.26 -6.50 17.91
N GLY A 46 -13.02 -6.08 17.67
CA GLY A 46 -11.90 -6.36 18.56
C GLY A 46 -12.05 -5.58 19.87
N ARG A 47 -11.73 -6.22 21.00
CA ARG A 47 -11.59 -5.56 22.30
C ARG A 47 -10.33 -4.69 22.31
N GLY A 48 -10.49 -3.43 21.92
CA GLY A 48 -9.51 -2.35 22.05
C GLY A 48 -10.24 -1.00 22.08
N GLY A 49 -9.59 0.07 22.54
CA GLY A 49 -10.22 1.40 22.57
C GLY A 49 -10.75 1.80 21.19
N THR A 50 -12.03 2.18 21.10
CA THR A 50 -12.67 2.61 19.85
C THR A 50 -12.22 4.03 19.52
N VAL A 51 -11.69 4.27 18.32
CA VAL A 51 -11.33 5.62 17.87
C VAL A 51 -12.55 6.25 17.20
N SER A 52 -13.05 7.36 17.77
CA SER A 52 -14.24 8.01 17.21
C SER A 52 -13.95 8.75 15.90
N ALA A 53 -14.92 8.78 14.98
CA ALA A 53 -14.80 9.57 13.75
C ALA A 53 -14.60 11.08 14.00
N ALA A 54 -15.04 11.59 15.14
CA ALA A 54 -14.78 12.97 15.54
C ALA A 54 -13.29 13.20 15.88
N ALA A 55 -12.68 12.27 16.63
CA ALA A 55 -11.26 12.29 16.95
C ALA A 55 -10.41 12.17 15.67
N ILE A 56 -10.74 11.26 14.77
CA ILE A 56 -10.05 11.09 13.48
C ILE A 56 -10.10 12.39 12.67
N ARG A 57 -11.26 13.04 12.55
CA ARG A 57 -11.38 14.33 11.86
C ARG A 57 -10.55 15.44 12.51
N ALA A 58 -10.44 15.45 13.84
CA ALA A 58 -9.59 16.40 14.54
C ALA A 58 -8.10 16.12 14.25
N ALA A 59 -7.68 14.85 14.29
CA ALA A 59 -6.33 14.43 13.93
C ALA A 59 -5.96 14.80 12.49
N CYS A 60 -6.84 14.56 11.52
CA CYS A 60 -6.66 14.96 10.13
C CYS A 60 -6.43 16.47 9.99
N ARG A 61 -7.18 17.30 10.71
CA ARG A 61 -6.95 18.76 10.74
C ARG A 61 -5.61 19.15 11.34
N ARG A 62 -5.15 18.44 12.38
CA ARG A 62 -3.82 18.66 12.94
C ARG A 62 -2.75 18.31 11.90
N MET A 63 -2.86 17.17 11.23
CA MET A 63 -1.94 16.76 10.16
C MET A 63 -1.89 17.80 9.01
N GLN A 64 -3.03 18.33 8.57
CA GLN A 64 -3.10 19.42 7.58
C GLN A 64 -2.39 20.70 8.02
N SER A 65 -2.31 20.96 9.32
CA SER A 65 -1.61 22.14 9.85
C SER A 65 -0.10 21.94 10.03
N ALA A 66 0.42 20.74 9.77
CA ALA A 66 1.85 20.45 9.91
C ALA A 66 2.66 21.26 8.89
N LYS A 67 3.66 22.01 9.39
CA LYS A 67 4.52 22.84 8.53
C LYS A 67 5.75 22.09 8.04
N THR A 68 6.19 21.08 8.79
CA THR A 68 7.38 20.29 8.49
C THR A 68 7.05 18.80 8.56
N LYS A 69 7.88 17.98 7.91
CA LYS A 69 7.83 16.51 8.04
C LYS A 69 8.03 16.07 9.49
N GLY A 70 8.86 16.79 10.27
CA GLY A 70 9.02 16.58 11.70
C GLY A 70 7.75 16.83 12.52
N ASP A 71 7.00 17.89 12.21
CA ASP A 71 5.70 18.14 12.86
C ASP A 71 4.68 17.06 12.51
N LEU A 72 4.63 16.67 11.23
CA LEU A 72 3.74 15.61 10.76
C LEU A 72 4.08 14.26 11.43
N LEU A 73 5.36 13.91 11.51
CA LEU A 73 5.84 12.71 12.19
C LEU A 73 5.34 12.64 13.63
N ARG A 74 5.46 13.75 14.37
CA ARG A 74 5.02 13.83 15.78
C ARG A 74 3.53 13.60 15.91
N ILE A 75 2.73 14.26 15.05
CA ILE A 75 1.27 14.11 15.04
C ILE A 75 0.87 12.66 14.73
N ILE A 76 1.50 12.04 13.74
CA ILE A 76 1.22 10.63 13.37
C ILE A 76 1.63 9.69 14.51
N ALA A 77 2.79 9.92 15.14
CA ALA A 77 3.26 9.10 16.26
C ALA A 77 2.31 9.19 17.47
N ASP A 78 1.81 10.38 17.78
CA ASP A 78 0.84 10.59 18.87
C ASP A 78 -0.47 9.83 18.62
N GLU A 79 -0.97 9.83 17.38
CA GLU A 79 -2.18 9.07 17.02
C GLU A 79 -1.91 7.55 16.98
N ALA A 80 -0.75 7.14 16.47
CA ALA A 80 -0.35 5.73 16.42
C ALA A 80 -0.15 5.13 17.82
N ALA A 81 0.15 5.94 18.84
CA ALA A 81 0.28 5.49 20.22
C ALA A 81 -1.02 4.94 20.83
N ALA A 82 -2.17 5.19 20.19
CA ALA A 82 -3.45 4.59 20.57
C ALA A 82 -3.59 3.10 20.19
N PHE A 83 -2.64 2.57 19.40
CA PHE A 83 -2.64 1.21 18.89
C PHE A 83 -1.50 0.42 19.52
N ASP A 84 -1.77 -0.82 19.91
CA ASP A 84 -0.76 -1.72 20.47
C ASP A 84 -0.33 -2.80 19.47
N LEU A 85 0.61 -3.65 19.88
CA LEU A 85 1.09 -4.75 19.04
C LEU A 85 -0.03 -5.72 18.65
N ARG A 86 -1.03 -5.92 19.51
CA ARG A 86 -2.16 -6.83 19.24
C ARG A 86 -3.03 -6.27 18.14
N ASP A 87 -3.14 -4.95 18.03
CA ASP A 87 -3.83 -4.31 16.92
C ASP A 87 -3.13 -4.54 15.58
N LEU A 88 -1.79 -4.45 15.55
CA LEU A 88 -0.99 -4.75 14.36
C LEU A 88 -1.10 -6.23 13.97
N GLU A 89 -1.01 -7.13 14.96
CA GLU A 89 -1.20 -8.58 14.77
C GLU A 89 -2.60 -8.91 14.26
N ALA A 90 -3.63 -8.28 14.82
CA ALA A 90 -5.01 -8.47 14.37
C ALA A 90 -5.22 -7.96 12.93
N MET A 91 -4.63 -6.81 12.58
CA MET A 91 -4.66 -6.28 11.22
C MET A 91 -3.96 -7.22 10.23
N ASN A 92 -2.78 -7.75 10.57
CA ASN A 92 -2.07 -8.73 9.74
C ASN A 92 -2.83 -10.04 9.60
N ALA A 93 -3.35 -10.61 10.70
CA ALA A 93 -4.08 -11.87 10.69
C ALA A 93 -5.38 -11.78 9.88
N ARG A 94 -6.07 -10.62 9.91
CA ARG A 94 -7.23 -10.36 9.04
C ARG A 94 -6.83 -10.40 7.57
N PHE A 95 -5.73 -9.75 7.21
CA PHE A 95 -5.23 -9.76 5.84
C PHE A 95 -4.82 -11.17 5.39
N GLU A 96 -4.09 -11.92 6.23
CA GLU A 96 -3.70 -13.31 5.96
C GLU A 96 -4.91 -14.20 5.62
N ARG A 97 -6.02 -14.06 6.35
CA ARG A 97 -7.26 -14.80 6.05
C ARG A 97 -7.86 -14.42 4.70
N LYS A 98 -7.86 -13.14 4.34
CA LYS A 98 -8.39 -12.67 3.05
C LYS A 98 -7.64 -13.26 1.87
N VAL A 99 -6.31 -13.35 1.97
CA VAL A 99 -5.46 -13.83 0.87
C VAL A 99 -5.19 -15.34 0.90
N ALA A 100 -5.80 -16.07 1.83
CA ALA A 100 -5.53 -17.50 2.01
C ALA A 100 -5.80 -18.35 0.75
N HIS A 101 -6.77 -17.92 -0.07
CA HIS A 101 -7.17 -18.59 -1.31
C HIS A 101 -6.23 -18.32 -2.50
N LEU A 102 -5.29 -17.38 -2.39
CA LEU A 102 -4.39 -17.01 -3.47
C LEU A 102 -3.28 -18.07 -3.69
N PRO A 103 -2.71 -18.15 -4.91
CA PRO A 103 -1.57 -19.03 -5.18
C PRO A 103 -0.39 -18.74 -4.26
N GLU A 104 0.21 -19.79 -3.70
CA GLU A 104 1.24 -19.72 -2.65
C GLU A 104 2.38 -18.75 -2.98
N SER A 105 2.99 -18.86 -4.17
CA SER A 105 4.11 -17.99 -4.56
C SER A 105 3.74 -16.51 -4.74
N TYR A 106 2.48 -16.20 -5.00
CA TYR A 106 1.98 -14.83 -5.06
C TYR A 106 1.62 -14.34 -3.65
N ARG A 107 0.87 -15.16 -2.91
CA ARG A 107 0.42 -14.89 -1.54
C ARG A 107 1.60 -14.60 -0.63
N ASP A 108 2.65 -15.40 -0.65
CA ASP A 108 3.76 -15.26 0.28
C ASP A 108 4.54 -13.95 0.06
N ARG A 109 4.72 -13.55 -1.21
CA ARG A 109 5.31 -12.25 -1.57
C ARG A 109 4.42 -11.08 -1.16
N LEU A 110 3.11 -11.21 -1.35
CA LEU A 110 2.17 -10.18 -0.92
C LEU A 110 2.16 -10.04 0.61
N LEU A 111 2.20 -11.14 1.35
CA LEU A 111 2.28 -11.14 2.81
C LEU A 111 3.58 -10.52 3.33
N GLU A 112 4.70 -10.76 2.65
CA GLU A 112 5.97 -10.09 2.98
C GLU A 112 5.83 -8.56 2.88
N SER A 113 5.26 -8.07 1.77
CA SER A 113 5.01 -6.65 1.56
C SER A 113 4.06 -6.05 2.60
N VAL A 114 2.95 -6.73 2.90
CA VAL A 114 2.00 -6.24 3.90
C VAL A 114 2.59 -6.23 5.30
N ARG A 115 3.44 -7.20 5.66
CA ARG A 115 4.14 -7.16 6.94
C ARG A 115 5.10 -5.96 7.04
N GLU A 116 5.74 -5.57 5.94
CA GLU A 116 6.53 -4.34 5.91
C GLU A 116 5.65 -3.08 6.03
N GLU A 117 4.48 -3.05 5.37
CA GLU A 117 3.49 -1.95 5.51
C GLU A 117 2.96 -1.81 6.94
N ILE A 118 2.78 -2.92 7.64
CA ILE A 118 2.21 -2.94 9.00
C ILE A 118 3.32 -2.75 10.03
N PHE A 119 4.18 -3.76 10.18
CA PHE A 119 5.16 -3.83 11.26
C PHE A 119 6.39 -2.99 10.95
N GLY A 120 6.88 -3.04 9.71
CA GLY A 120 8.05 -2.27 9.27
C GLY A 120 7.81 -0.77 9.37
N ALA A 121 6.70 -0.28 8.82
CA ALA A 121 6.31 1.12 8.91
C ALA A 121 6.09 1.56 10.37
N HIS A 122 5.35 0.80 11.18
CA HIS A 122 5.11 1.13 12.58
C HIS A 122 6.41 1.19 13.39
N HIS A 123 7.30 0.21 13.22
CA HIS A 123 8.59 0.19 13.90
C HIS A 123 9.45 1.41 13.52
N ARG A 124 9.52 1.74 12.22
CA ARG A 124 10.25 2.93 11.73
C ARG A 124 9.64 4.23 12.26
N LEU A 125 8.31 4.34 12.31
CA LEU A 125 7.61 5.48 12.91
C LEU A 125 8.00 5.69 14.38
N VAL A 126 7.96 4.63 15.19
CA VAL A 126 8.32 4.70 16.62
C VAL A 126 9.80 5.05 16.81
N LEU A 127 10.71 4.45 16.03
CA LEU A 127 12.13 4.76 16.13
C LEU A 127 12.44 6.20 15.73
N LEU A 128 11.89 6.65 14.61
CA LEU A 128 12.18 7.99 14.08
C LEU A 128 11.62 9.07 15.02
N SER A 129 10.39 8.90 15.50
CA SER A 129 9.76 9.85 16.44
C SER A 129 10.52 9.97 17.76
N ARG A 130 10.97 8.85 18.35
CA ARG A 130 11.73 8.86 19.62
C ARG A 130 13.11 9.48 19.51
N ASN A 131 13.73 9.39 18.34
CA ASN A 131 15.05 9.95 18.10
C ASN A 131 15.00 11.43 17.67
N GLY A 132 13.84 12.09 17.74
CA GLY A 132 13.67 13.47 17.28
C GLY A 132 13.91 13.63 15.77
N GLY A 133 13.64 12.58 15.00
CA GLY A 133 13.81 12.57 13.55
C GLY A 133 12.73 13.35 12.80
N GLY A 134 12.78 13.25 11.48
CA GLY A 134 12.02 14.10 10.56
C GLY A 134 12.81 15.34 10.17
N SER A 135 12.58 15.85 8.95
CA SER A 135 13.23 17.07 8.48
C SER A 135 12.33 18.30 8.65
N ASP A 136 12.95 19.47 8.56
CA ASP A 136 12.26 20.77 8.53
C ASP A 136 11.62 21.06 7.16
N ASP A 137 11.76 20.15 6.18
CA ASP A 137 11.13 20.29 4.88
C ASP A 137 9.60 20.21 5.03
N PRO A 138 8.84 20.94 4.21
CA PRO A 138 7.39 20.80 4.20
C PRO A 138 6.98 19.39 3.70
N PRO A 139 5.87 18.83 4.22
CA PRO A 139 5.26 17.65 3.63
C PRO A 139 4.80 17.92 2.18
N ALA A 140 4.64 16.86 1.40
CA ALA A 140 4.17 17.00 0.02
C ALA A 140 2.77 17.65 -0.05
N PRO A 141 2.48 18.50 -1.06
CA PRO A 141 1.20 19.22 -1.17
C PRO A 141 -0.06 18.33 -1.19
N ALA A 142 0.09 17.05 -1.55
CA ALA A 142 -1.01 16.10 -1.57
C ALA A 142 -1.55 15.72 -0.18
N LEU A 143 -0.86 16.11 0.91
CA LEU A 143 -1.25 15.82 2.30
C LEU A 143 -2.66 16.32 2.64
N ASP A 144 -3.05 17.50 2.15
CA ASP A 144 -4.34 18.09 2.48
C ASP A 144 -5.51 17.28 1.93
N GLY A 145 -5.37 16.86 0.66
CA GLY A 145 -6.32 15.97 0.00
C GLY A 145 -6.35 14.60 0.66
N TYR A 146 -5.19 14.08 1.03
CA TYR A 146 -5.07 12.81 1.74
C TYR A 146 -5.81 12.83 3.08
N CYS A 147 -5.56 13.84 3.92
CA CYS A 147 -6.21 13.98 5.22
C CYS A 147 -7.73 14.13 5.10
N SER A 148 -8.20 14.82 4.06
CA SER A 148 -9.63 14.97 3.77
C SER A 148 -10.26 13.63 3.39
N MET A 149 -9.59 12.86 2.53
CA MET A 149 -10.00 11.51 2.15
C MET A 149 -10.06 10.57 3.36
N VAL A 150 -9.03 10.55 4.21
CA VAL A 150 -8.99 9.72 5.43
C VAL A 150 -10.14 10.05 6.37
N ALA A 151 -10.39 11.35 6.59
CA ALA A 151 -11.49 11.83 7.41
C ALA A 151 -12.86 11.36 6.89
N GLU A 152 -13.06 11.40 5.57
CA GLU A 152 -14.27 10.93 4.92
C GLU A 152 -14.41 9.41 4.99
N ALA A 153 -13.37 8.67 4.60
CA ALA A 153 -13.31 7.21 4.60
C ALA A 153 -13.64 6.63 5.99
N CYS A 154 -12.99 7.16 7.03
CA CYS A 154 -13.22 6.71 8.40
C CYS A 154 -14.60 7.12 8.94
N THR A 155 -15.13 8.26 8.51
CA THR A 155 -16.50 8.69 8.88
C THR A 155 -17.55 7.81 8.21
N ALA A 156 -17.37 7.47 6.94
CA ALA A 156 -18.22 6.52 6.23
C ALA A 156 -18.15 5.16 6.92
N LYS A 157 -16.94 4.67 7.22
CA LYS A 157 -16.74 3.38 7.88
C LYS A 157 -17.40 3.30 9.25
N ALA A 158 -17.29 4.37 10.05
CA ALA A 158 -17.89 4.47 11.37
C ALA A 158 -19.42 4.34 11.39
N ARG A 159 -20.10 4.50 10.24
CA ARG A 159 -21.55 4.24 10.12
C ARG A 159 -21.88 2.75 10.08
N GLU A 160 -20.93 1.92 9.67
CA GLU A 160 -21.07 0.48 9.51
C GLU A 160 -20.40 -0.30 10.65
N LYS A 161 -19.13 0.03 10.93
CA LYS A 161 -18.27 -0.68 11.88
C LYS A 161 -17.19 0.23 12.45
N ASP A 162 -16.46 -0.25 13.45
CA ASP A 162 -15.33 0.47 14.02
C ASP A 162 -14.27 0.82 12.93
N PRO A 163 -13.94 2.11 12.70
CA PRO A 163 -12.95 2.50 11.71
C PRO A 163 -11.50 2.26 12.16
N LYS A 164 -11.26 1.73 13.37
CA LYS A 164 -9.94 1.57 13.99
C LYS A 164 -8.84 1.08 13.03
N TYR A 165 -9.01 -0.08 12.40
CA TYR A 165 -7.97 -0.66 11.54
C TYR A 165 -7.81 0.07 10.20
N LEU A 166 -8.90 0.65 9.68
CA LEU A 166 -8.84 1.52 8.50
C LEU A 166 -8.02 2.78 8.82
N TYR A 167 -8.24 3.36 9.99
CA TYR A 167 -7.49 4.52 10.44
C TYR A 167 -6.00 4.20 10.68
N LEU A 168 -5.71 3.06 11.31
CA LEU A 168 -4.32 2.60 11.52
C LEU A 168 -3.57 2.46 10.20
N LYS A 169 -4.17 1.81 9.20
CA LYS A 169 -3.63 1.73 7.84
C LYS A 169 -3.28 3.13 7.32
N TYR A 170 -4.23 4.06 7.38
CA TYR A 170 -4.00 5.42 6.87
C TYR A 170 -2.93 6.19 7.66
N LEU A 171 -2.75 5.94 8.96
CA LEU A 171 -1.63 6.53 9.71
C LEU A 171 -0.28 6.00 9.22
N LEU A 172 -0.16 4.69 9.03
CA LEU A 172 1.07 4.06 8.55
C LEU A 172 1.40 4.50 7.12
N SER A 173 0.39 4.56 6.23
CA SER A 173 0.57 5.08 4.87
C SER A 173 0.90 6.57 4.86
N ALA A 174 0.37 7.38 5.79
CA ALA A 174 0.74 8.79 5.89
C ALA A 174 2.22 8.96 6.23
N PHE A 175 2.70 8.15 7.18
CA PHE A 175 4.10 8.13 7.58
C PHE A 175 5.01 7.76 6.39
N THR A 176 4.71 6.66 5.69
CA THR A 176 5.55 6.24 4.55
C THR A 176 5.52 7.27 3.41
N MET A 177 4.35 7.78 3.02
CA MET A 177 4.22 8.66 1.87
C MET A 177 4.71 10.09 2.11
N PHE A 178 4.40 10.68 3.27
CA PHE A 178 4.61 12.11 3.49
C PHE A 178 5.80 12.43 4.40
N VAL A 179 6.24 11.47 5.22
CA VAL A 179 7.45 11.63 6.05
C VAL A 179 8.65 10.96 5.40
N MET A 180 8.49 9.71 4.95
CA MET A 180 9.60 8.95 4.34
C MET A 180 9.72 9.13 2.82
N GLU A 181 8.71 9.72 2.16
CA GLU A 181 8.63 9.87 0.69
C GLU A 181 8.74 8.53 -0.06
N GLU A 182 8.21 7.48 0.56
CA GLU A 182 8.16 6.12 0.04
C GLU A 182 6.74 5.79 -0.44
N PRO A 183 6.59 4.87 -1.41
CA PRO A 183 5.28 4.45 -1.90
C PRO A 183 4.42 3.85 -0.78
N ALA A 184 3.10 3.97 -0.93
CA ALA A 184 2.13 3.32 -0.06
C ALA A 184 2.36 1.81 0.06
N HIS A 185 2.72 1.18 -1.06
CA HIS A 185 3.14 -0.22 -1.14
C HIS A 185 4.66 -0.32 -1.29
N PRO A 186 5.36 -1.11 -0.46
CA PRO A 186 6.81 -1.26 -0.49
C PRO A 186 7.33 -1.77 -1.85
N VAL A 187 8.60 -1.47 -2.13
CA VAL A 187 9.27 -2.00 -3.33
C VAL A 187 9.28 -3.53 -3.28
N GLY A 188 8.79 -4.15 -4.35
CA GLY A 188 8.62 -5.60 -4.43
C GLY A 188 7.16 -6.07 -4.30
N THR A 189 6.24 -5.21 -3.84
CA THR A 189 4.81 -5.57 -3.72
C THR A 189 4.26 -6.06 -5.07
N PRO A 190 3.72 -7.29 -5.13
CA PRO A 190 3.25 -7.86 -6.39
C PRO A 190 1.82 -7.44 -6.72
N PHE A 191 1.61 -7.06 -7.97
CA PHE A 191 0.30 -6.78 -8.57
C PHE A 191 -0.14 -7.93 -9.49
N PRO A 192 -1.43 -8.05 -9.81
CA PRO A 192 -1.92 -9.04 -10.77
C PRO A 192 -1.19 -8.93 -12.11
N GLY A 193 -0.96 -10.07 -12.75
CA GLY A 193 -0.13 -10.15 -13.96
C GLY A 193 1.39 -10.17 -13.69
N GLY A 194 1.82 -10.21 -12.42
CA GLY A 194 3.21 -10.48 -12.03
C GLY A 194 4.12 -9.26 -11.98
N GLN A 195 3.59 -8.06 -12.21
CA GLN A 195 4.32 -6.80 -12.04
C GLN A 195 4.53 -6.49 -10.55
N ILE A 196 5.50 -5.65 -10.24
CA ILE A 196 5.83 -5.25 -8.87
C ILE A 196 5.97 -3.73 -8.75
N VAL A 197 5.86 -3.19 -7.54
CA VAL A 197 6.43 -1.87 -7.25
C VAL A 197 7.95 -1.95 -7.41
N ASP A 198 8.55 -1.07 -8.20
CA ASP A 198 9.99 -1.03 -8.46
C ASP A 198 10.59 0.30 -7.99
N LYS A 199 11.92 0.32 -7.83
CA LYS A 199 12.69 1.54 -7.63
C LYS A 199 13.83 1.58 -8.64
N TRP A 200 13.80 2.57 -9.52
CA TRP A 200 14.81 2.76 -10.54
C TRP A 200 15.31 4.20 -10.54
N GLU A 201 16.64 4.37 -10.49
CA GLU A 201 17.29 5.69 -10.57
C GLU A 201 16.78 6.73 -9.55
N GLY A 202 16.39 6.27 -8.36
CA GLY A 202 15.85 7.12 -7.30
C GLY A 202 14.33 7.32 -7.38
N THR A 203 13.69 6.92 -8.47
CA THR A 203 12.24 7.02 -8.69
C THR A 203 11.53 5.73 -8.33
N TYR A 204 10.42 5.84 -7.59
CA TYR A 204 9.51 4.72 -7.33
C TYR A 204 8.52 4.56 -8.49
N LEU A 205 8.41 3.35 -9.01
CA LEU A 205 7.53 3.01 -10.13
C LEU A 205 6.41 2.09 -9.64
N CYS A 206 5.16 2.46 -9.90
CA CYS A 206 4.00 1.65 -9.57
C CYS A 206 3.23 1.30 -10.85
N PRO A 207 2.86 0.02 -11.07
CA PRO A 207 2.16 -0.42 -12.27
C PRO A 207 0.71 0.08 -12.36
N VAL A 208 0.13 0.52 -11.24
CA VAL A 208 -1.30 0.90 -11.14
C VAL A 208 -1.52 2.28 -10.52
N ARG A 209 -0.52 3.18 -10.58
CA ARG A 209 -0.60 4.52 -9.98
C ARG A 209 -1.76 5.35 -10.53
N ASP A 210 -2.02 5.23 -11.83
CA ASP A 210 -3.04 6.00 -12.55
C ASP A 210 -4.26 5.14 -12.90
N MET A 211 -4.42 3.98 -12.25
CA MET A 211 -5.48 2.99 -12.54
C MET A 211 -6.52 2.91 -11.41
N ALA A 212 -6.56 3.91 -10.53
CA ALA A 212 -7.36 3.89 -9.30
C ALA A 212 -8.72 4.60 -9.42
N ASP A 213 -9.08 5.08 -10.62
CA ASP A 213 -10.20 6.02 -10.84
C ASP A 213 -11.56 5.53 -10.32
N ASP A 214 -11.74 4.20 -10.21
CA ASP A 214 -12.99 3.59 -9.73
C ASP A 214 -12.92 3.05 -8.29
N VAL A 215 -11.81 3.25 -7.57
CA VAL A 215 -11.61 2.74 -6.20
C VAL A 215 -11.80 3.86 -5.17
N ALA A 216 -12.94 3.85 -4.50
CA ALA A 216 -13.23 4.79 -3.43
C ALA A 216 -12.17 4.73 -2.33
N PHE A 217 -11.71 5.90 -1.87
CA PHE A 217 -10.72 6.04 -0.79
C PHE A 217 -9.35 5.38 -1.05
N ALA A 218 -8.99 5.21 -2.33
CA ALA A 218 -7.69 4.69 -2.75
C ALA A 218 -6.53 5.58 -2.28
N LEU A 219 -5.39 4.95 -1.96
CA LEU A 219 -4.14 5.63 -1.65
C LEU A 219 -3.43 6.16 -2.90
N CYS A 220 -3.68 5.55 -4.06
CA CYS A 220 -2.95 5.84 -5.29
C CYS A 220 -2.85 7.34 -5.59
N PRO A 221 -3.92 8.16 -5.58
CA PRO A 221 -3.84 9.59 -5.90
C PRO A 221 -2.82 10.39 -5.08
N TYR A 222 -2.46 9.90 -3.90
CA TYR A 222 -1.56 10.55 -2.95
C TYR A 222 -0.16 9.91 -2.90
N CYS A 223 0.01 8.74 -3.53
CA CYS A 223 1.25 7.98 -3.51
C CYS A 223 2.36 8.71 -4.29
N PRO A 224 3.59 8.80 -3.74
CA PRO A 224 4.72 9.46 -4.41
C PRO A 224 5.32 8.64 -5.56
N ALA A 225 4.92 7.38 -5.75
CA ALA A 225 5.31 6.61 -6.92
C ALA A 225 4.69 7.20 -8.20
N VAL A 226 5.41 7.06 -9.30
CA VAL A 226 4.93 7.43 -10.64
C VAL A 226 4.43 6.19 -11.38
N GLN A 227 3.48 6.38 -12.29
CA GLN A 227 3.01 5.31 -13.16
C GLN A 227 4.16 4.76 -13.99
N SER A 228 4.34 3.44 -13.97
CA SER A 228 5.34 2.81 -14.82
C SER A 228 4.92 2.88 -16.29
N THR A 229 5.82 3.38 -17.14
CA THR A 229 5.64 3.44 -18.60
C THR A 229 6.04 2.14 -19.31
N GLU A 230 6.80 1.31 -18.61
CA GLU A 230 7.16 -0.05 -19.00
C GLU A 230 6.65 -1.02 -17.92
N PRO A 231 6.44 -2.30 -18.25
CA PRO A 231 6.12 -3.29 -17.23
C PRO A 231 7.22 -3.35 -16.16
N THR A 232 6.88 -3.75 -14.94
CA THR A 232 7.82 -3.84 -13.81
C THR A 232 7.90 -5.27 -13.28
N PHE A 233 8.34 -6.22 -14.09
CA PHE A 233 8.51 -7.61 -13.66
C PHE A 233 9.76 -7.81 -12.77
N PRO A 234 9.76 -8.76 -11.82
CA PRO A 234 10.91 -9.09 -10.99
C PRO A 234 12.21 -9.34 -11.78
N GLU A 235 12.13 -10.01 -12.92
CA GLU A 235 13.29 -10.33 -13.76
C GLU A 235 13.91 -9.09 -14.37
N MET A 236 13.11 -8.07 -14.69
CA MET A 236 13.61 -6.81 -15.25
C MET A 236 14.33 -5.98 -14.20
N ARG A 237 13.80 -5.95 -12.96
CA ARG A 237 14.50 -5.36 -11.81
C ARG A 237 15.87 -6.01 -11.60
N ALA A 238 15.92 -7.35 -11.63
CA ALA A 238 17.17 -8.10 -11.49
C ALA A 238 18.17 -7.77 -12.62
N ARG A 239 17.72 -7.71 -13.88
CA ARG A 239 18.57 -7.32 -15.02
C ARG A 239 19.09 -5.89 -14.90
N ARG A 240 18.24 -4.94 -14.50
CA ARG A 240 18.60 -3.53 -14.27
C ARG A 240 19.66 -3.39 -13.17
N GLN A 241 19.54 -4.13 -12.08
CA GLN A 241 20.54 -4.17 -11.01
C GLN A 241 21.88 -4.77 -11.46
N GLU A 242 21.85 -5.88 -12.20
CA GLU A 242 23.05 -6.51 -12.74
C GLU A 242 23.78 -5.60 -13.73
N ARG A 243 23.04 -4.90 -14.61
CA ARG A 243 23.62 -3.89 -15.50
C ARG A 243 24.34 -2.79 -14.71
N ARG A 244 23.68 -2.22 -13.69
CA ARG A 244 24.28 -1.17 -12.84
C ARG A 244 25.52 -1.68 -12.11
N ARG A 245 25.51 -2.94 -11.64
CA ARG A 245 26.68 -3.58 -11.03
C ARG A 245 27.85 -3.65 -12.02
N ARG A 246 27.60 -4.08 -13.26
CA ARG A 246 28.63 -4.14 -14.32
C ARG A 246 29.18 -2.78 -14.68
N GLU A 247 28.33 -1.76 -14.81
CA GLU A 247 28.75 -0.38 -15.08
C GLU A 247 29.59 0.19 -13.93
N SER A 248 29.18 -0.05 -12.69
CA SER A 248 29.97 0.35 -11.51
C SER A 248 31.34 -0.32 -11.48
N LEU A 249 31.42 -1.62 -11.81
CA LEU A 249 32.69 -2.33 -11.92
C LEU A 249 33.54 -1.78 -13.07
N ALA A 250 32.96 -1.55 -14.25
CA ALA A 250 33.68 -0.96 -15.38
C ALA A 250 34.25 0.41 -15.02
N ASN A 251 33.44 1.28 -14.40
CA ASN A 251 33.86 2.60 -13.95
C ASN A 251 34.95 2.56 -12.87
N TYR A 252 34.89 1.58 -11.95
CA TYR A 252 35.96 1.36 -10.97
C TYR A 252 37.28 1.02 -11.66
N TRP A 253 37.25 0.12 -12.64
CA TRP A 253 38.44 -0.28 -13.40
C TRP A 253 39.01 0.86 -14.25
N THR A 254 38.17 1.70 -14.86
CA THR A 254 38.63 2.84 -15.67
C THR A 254 39.15 4.01 -14.82
N ASN A 255 38.62 4.23 -13.62
CA ASN A 255 38.96 5.42 -12.83
C ASN A 255 40.10 5.21 -11.81
N TYR A 256 40.38 3.97 -11.40
CA TYR A 256 41.38 3.68 -10.35
C TYR A 256 42.61 2.88 -10.81
N LYS A 257 42.62 2.36 -12.05
CA LYS A 257 43.75 1.60 -12.60
C LYS A 257 44.22 2.09 -13.98
N GLY A 258 43.76 3.27 -14.41
CA GLY A 258 44.27 3.99 -15.58
C GLY A 258 45.32 5.01 -15.19
#